data_AF-A0A9J6F2Q4-F1
#
_entry.id   AF-A0A9J6F2Q4-F1
#
_cell.length_a   1.000
_cell.length_b   1.000
_cell.length_c   1.000
_cell.angle_alpha   90.00
_cell.angle_beta   90.00
_cell.angle_gamma   90.00
#
_symmetry.space_group_name_H-M   'P 1'
#
loop_
_entity.id
_entity.type
_entity.pdbx_description
1 polymer ?
#
loop_
_entity_poly.entity_id
_entity_poly.type
_entity_poly.pdbx_seq_one_letter_code
_entity_poly.pdbx_strand_id
1 'polypeptide(L)'
;MPTVLGVLHTSRPLDREQRPHYSLVAHVRDVARWEWQCNSSIEVLLSDVNDNPPVFGQKTYELVLPEDTPAGRLVAHVHALDRDLGYSPLEVAVPNNATLVEDFIATLNVP
;
A
#
# COMPACT_ATOMS: atom_id res chain seq x y z
N MET A 1 32.00 -11.31 19.60
CA MET A 1 30.85 -11.81 20.39
C MET A 1 30.22 -12.94 19.60
N PRO A 2 30.09 -14.16 20.15
CA PRO A 2 29.51 -15.27 19.42
C PRO A 2 27.99 -15.06 19.28
N THR A 3 27.46 -15.28 18.09
CA THR A 3 26.04 -15.13 17.75
C THR A 3 25.27 -16.38 18.19
N VAL A 4 24.92 -16.49 19.48
CA VAL A 4 24.47 -17.78 20.08
C VAL A 4 22.98 -18.09 19.86
N LEU A 5 22.14 -17.10 19.54
CA LEU A 5 20.68 -17.33 19.55
C LEU A 5 20.04 -17.57 18.17
N GLY A 6 20.73 -17.27 17.06
CA GLY A 6 20.19 -17.51 15.71
C GLY A 6 18.87 -16.78 15.41
N VAL A 7 18.52 -15.74 16.17
CA VAL A 7 17.27 -15.00 16.03
C VAL A 7 17.43 -13.88 15.01
N LEU A 8 16.46 -13.79 14.09
CA LEU A 8 16.35 -12.69 13.14
C LEU A 8 15.55 -11.55 13.76
N HIS A 9 16.08 -10.34 13.64
CA HIS A 9 15.43 -9.11 14.05
C HIS A 9 15.50 -8.09 12.91
N THR A 10 14.53 -7.19 12.87
CA THR A 10 14.58 -6.05 11.97
C THR A 10 15.60 -5.03 12.49
N SER A 11 16.47 -4.55 11.61
CA SER A 11 17.46 -3.52 11.96
C SER A 11 16.92 -2.10 11.79
N ARG A 12 15.85 -1.97 10.99
CA ARG A 12 15.17 -0.73 10.62
C ARG A 12 13.69 -1.01 10.43
N PRO A 13 12.84 0.04 10.45
CA PRO A 13 11.46 -0.08 9.99
C PRO A 13 11.42 -0.71 8.60
N LEU A 14 10.44 -1.58 8.38
CA LEU A 14 10.19 -2.22 7.10
C LEU A 14 8.94 -1.58 6.49
N ASP A 15 9.00 -1.38 5.18
CA ASP A 15 7.96 -0.75 4.37
C ASP A 15 7.68 -1.69 3.20
N ARG A 16 6.43 -2.18 3.11
CA ARG A 16 6.01 -3.17 2.12
C ARG A 16 5.92 -2.52 0.74
N GLU A 17 5.42 -1.29 0.66
CA GLU A 17 5.25 -0.50 -0.55
C GLU A 17 6.61 -0.20 -1.19
N GLN A 18 7.65 -0.03 -0.38
CA GLN A 18 9.02 0.08 -0.87
C GLN A 18 9.63 -1.28 -1.23
N ARG A 19 9.50 -2.29 -0.36
CA ARG A 19 10.10 -3.61 -0.58
C ARG A 19 9.31 -4.73 0.09
N PRO A 20 8.50 -5.49 -0.67
CA PRO A 20 7.58 -6.47 -0.10
C PRO A 20 8.25 -7.80 0.28
N HIS A 21 9.45 -8.09 -0.22
CA HIS A 21 10.14 -9.36 0.01
C HIS A 21 11.65 -9.22 0.22
N TYR A 22 12.19 -10.10 1.05
CA TYR A 22 13.63 -10.23 1.30
C TYR A 22 14.05 -11.69 1.17
N SER A 23 15.12 -11.93 0.42
CA SER A 23 15.78 -13.23 0.33
C SER A 23 17.10 -13.17 1.07
N LEU A 24 17.23 -14.00 2.12
CA LEU A 24 18.39 -14.07 2.99
C LEU A 24 19.01 -15.46 2.87
N VAL A 25 20.32 -15.55 3.16
CA VAL A 25 21.03 -16.83 3.27
C VAL A 25 21.65 -16.90 4.66
N ALA A 26 21.16 -17.83 5.48
CA ALA A 26 21.78 -18.16 6.75
C ALA A 26 22.99 -19.08 6.49
N HIS A 27 24.14 -18.68 7.00
CA HIS A 27 25.37 -19.47 6.95
C HIS A 27 25.71 -19.95 8.37
N VAL A 28 25.84 -21.26 8.54
CA VAL A 28 26.23 -21.87 9.81
C VAL A 28 27.55 -22.60 9.61
N ARG A 29 28.46 -22.45 10.56
CA ARG A 29 29.79 -23.06 10.54
C ARG A 29 30.14 -23.63 11.90
N ASP A 30 30.72 -24.82 11.90
CA ASP A 30 31.23 -25.44 13.11
C ASP A 30 32.52 -24.74 13.57
N VAL A 31 32.59 -24.42 14.87
CA VAL A 31 33.74 -23.74 15.47
C VAL A 31 34.97 -24.66 15.55
N ALA A 32 34.75 -25.96 15.79
CA ALA A 32 35.79 -26.96 15.92
C ALA A 32 36.27 -27.50 14.56
N ARG A 33 35.43 -27.43 13.51
CA ARG A 33 35.78 -27.92 12.16
C ARG A 33 35.39 -26.93 11.08
N TRP A 34 36.40 -26.21 10.62
CA TRP A 34 36.27 -25.14 9.63
C TRP A 34 35.70 -25.55 8.27
N GLU A 35 35.79 -26.83 7.93
CA GLU A 35 35.28 -27.42 6.70
C GLU A 35 33.79 -27.73 6.76
N TRP A 36 33.20 -27.76 7.97
CA TRP A 36 31.79 -28.06 8.16
C TRP A 36 31.00 -26.77 8.18
N GLN A 37 30.33 -26.51 7.06
CA GLN A 37 29.50 -25.35 6.85
C GLN A 37 28.24 -25.73 6.10
N CYS A 38 27.13 -25.06 6.40
CA CYS A 38 25.88 -25.21 5.67
C CYS A 38 25.23 -23.86 5.42
N ASN A 39 24.47 -23.79 4.32
CA ASN A 39 23.70 -22.61 3.94
C ASN A 39 22.22 -22.98 3.90
N SER A 40 21.37 -22.07 4.35
CA SER A 40 19.92 -22.19 4.26
C SER A 40 19.31 -20.91 3.73
N SER A 41 18.46 -21.01 2.71
CA SER A 41 17.73 -19.87 2.16
C SER A 41 16.52 -19.55 3.04
N ILE A 42 16.31 -18.27 3.32
CA ILE A 42 15.21 -17.76 4.11
C ILE A 42 14.50 -16.69 3.28
N GLU A 43 13.20 -16.91 3.06
CA GLU A 43 12.34 -15.92 2.40
C GLU A 43 11.48 -15.22 3.45
N VAL A 44 11.50 -13.89 3.43
CA VAL A 44 10.70 -13.05 4.29
C VAL A 44 9.73 -12.26 3.42
N LEU A 45 8.44 -12.44 3.66
CA LEU A 45 7.35 -11.73 3.00
C LEU A 45 6.73 -10.76 4.00
N LEU A 46 6.57 -9.50 3.62
CA LEU A 46 5.95 -8.50 4.47
C LEU A 46 4.43 -8.53 4.31
N SER A 47 3.73 -8.52 5.45
CA SER A 47 2.29 -8.27 5.50
C SER A 47 2.00 -6.79 5.29
N ASP A 48 0.87 -6.50 4.66
CA ASP A 48 0.36 -5.16 4.45
C ASP A 48 -0.19 -4.53 5.75
N VAL A 49 -0.07 -3.20 5.84
CA VAL A 49 -0.67 -2.37 6.89
C VAL A 49 -1.30 -1.17 6.18
N ASN A 50 -2.52 -0.81 6.57
CA ASN A 50 -3.21 0.36 6.00
C ASN A 50 -2.61 1.67 6.51
N ASP A 51 -1.54 2.13 5.86
CA ASP A 51 -0.84 3.37 6.19
C ASP A 51 -0.71 4.36 5.01
N ASN A 52 -1.24 4.02 3.84
CA ASN A 52 -1.30 4.89 2.66
C ASN A 52 -2.74 5.28 2.31
N PRO A 53 -3.27 6.41 2.82
CA PRO A 53 -4.62 6.82 2.49
C PRO A 53 -4.79 7.07 0.97
N PRO A 54 -5.99 6.83 0.42
CA PRO A 54 -6.30 7.09 -0.99
C PRO A 54 -5.94 8.50 -1.45
N VAL A 55 -5.24 8.61 -2.57
CA VAL A 55 -4.82 9.89 -3.17
C VAL A 55 -5.53 10.11 -4.51
N PHE A 56 -6.27 11.21 -4.62
CA PHE A 56 -6.88 11.64 -5.88
C PHE A 56 -5.83 12.19 -6.86
N GLY A 57 -6.05 11.98 -8.16
CA GLY A 57 -5.16 12.48 -9.21
C GLY A 57 -5.07 14.01 -9.31
N GLN A 58 -6.10 14.73 -8.83
CA GLN A 58 -6.13 16.20 -8.81
C GLN A 58 -6.64 16.71 -7.46
N LYS A 59 -6.12 17.88 -7.04
CA LYS A 59 -6.62 18.58 -5.84
C LYS A 59 -7.99 19.23 -6.08
N THR A 60 -8.29 19.56 -7.32
CA THR A 60 -9.52 20.23 -7.74
C THR A 60 -9.94 19.67 -9.09
N TYR A 61 -11.22 19.31 -9.19
CA TYR A 61 -11.86 18.86 -10.42
C TYR A 61 -12.85 19.94 -10.85
N GLU A 62 -12.55 20.65 -11.93
CA GLU A 62 -13.44 21.67 -12.51
C GLU A 62 -14.18 21.09 -13.71
N LEU A 63 -15.50 21.25 -13.72
CA LEU A 63 -16.37 20.76 -14.79
C LEU A 63 -17.27 21.91 -15.26
N VAL A 64 -17.45 22.01 -16.58
CA VAL A 64 -18.42 22.93 -17.19
C VAL A 64 -19.62 22.10 -17.62
N LEU A 65 -20.77 22.37 -16.99
CA LEU A 65 -22.02 21.67 -17.25
C LEU A 65 -23.02 22.60 -17.94
N PRO A 66 -23.65 22.16 -19.04
CA PRO A 66 -24.80 22.85 -19.59
C PRO A 66 -25.95 22.93 -18.58
N GLU A 67 -26.67 24.05 -18.53
CA GLU A 67 -27.79 24.24 -17.60
C GLU A 67 -28.98 23.31 -17.88
N ASP A 68 -29.09 22.79 -19.10
CA ASP A 68 -30.10 21.82 -19.54
C ASP A 68 -29.71 20.36 -19.24
N THR A 69 -28.66 20.15 -18.44
CA THR A 69 -28.25 18.82 -17.98
C THR A 69 -29.39 18.19 -17.16
N PRO A 70 -29.88 17.00 -17.54
CA PRO A 70 -30.97 16.34 -16.82
C PRO A 70 -30.52 15.86 -15.44
N ALA A 71 -31.44 15.85 -14.48
CA ALA A 71 -31.17 15.33 -13.14
C ALA A 71 -30.81 13.84 -13.17
N GLY A 72 -29.83 13.44 -12.35
CA GLY A 72 -29.33 12.07 -12.26
C GLY A 72 -28.38 11.67 -13.39
N ARG A 73 -27.78 12.65 -14.07
CA ARG A 73 -26.76 12.39 -15.10
C ARG A 73 -25.38 12.44 -14.45
N LEU A 74 -24.67 11.30 -14.49
CA LEU A 74 -23.27 11.22 -14.07
C LEU A 74 -22.44 12.37 -14.69
N VAL A 75 -21.95 13.27 -13.84
CA VAL A 75 -21.20 14.47 -14.29
C VAL A 75 -19.71 14.28 -14.18
N ALA A 76 -19.26 13.47 -13.22
CA ALA A 76 -17.84 13.27 -12.99
C ALA A 76 -17.56 11.88 -12.43
N HIS A 77 -16.49 11.29 -12.94
CA HIS A 77 -15.91 10.07 -12.42
C HIS A 77 -14.50 10.36 -11.96
N VAL A 78 -14.25 10.26 -10.65
CA VAL A 78 -12.94 10.54 -10.06
C VAL A 78 -12.32 9.25 -9.56
N HIS A 79 -10.99 9.16 -9.70
CA HIS A 79 -10.24 8.00 -9.24
C HIS A 79 -9.26 8.42 -8.15
N ALA A 80 -9.22 7.63 -7.09
CA ALA A 80 -8.18 7.68 -6.07
C ALA A 80 -7.32 6.42 -6.14
N LEU A 81 -6.02 6.60 -5.89
CA LEU A 81 -5.05 5.52 -5.82
C LEU A 81 -4.65 5.30 -4.36
N ASP A 82 -4.79 4.06 -3.91
CA ASP A 82 -4.28 3.59 -2.62
C ASP A 82 -3.18 2.56 -2.91
N ARG A 83 -2.09 2.61 -2.16
CA ARG A 83 -0.91 1.76 -2.39
C ARG A 83 -0.89 0.53 -1.50
N ASP A 84 -1.74 0.49 -0.48
CA ASP A 84 -1.90 -0.63 0.43
C ASP A 84 -2.50 -1.83 -0.33
N LEU A 85 -2.36 -3.03 0.22
CA LEU A 85 -2.79 -4.26 -0.45
C LEU A 85 -4.07 -4.81 0.19
N GLY A 86 -5.17 -4.77 -0.57
CA GLY A 86 -6.43 -5.42 -0.20
C GLY A 86 -7.28 -4.70 0.86
N TYR A 87 -6.87 -3.54 1.37
CA TYR A 87 -7.70 -2.72 2.25
C TYR A 87 -8.52 -1.71 1.46
N SER A 88 -9.82 -1.60 1.75
CA SER A 88 -10.68 -0.53 1.20
C SER A 88 -11.94 -0.30 2.03
N PRO A 89 -11.98 0.80 2.79
CA PRO A 89 -13.20 1.60 2.82
C PRO A 89 -12.83 3.01 2.34
N LEU A 90 -13.19 3.31 1.09
CA LEU A 90 -13.30 4.69 0.65
C LEU A 90 -14.42 5.37 1.45
N GLU A 91 -14.08 6.19 2.42
CA GLU A 91 -15.02 7.20 2.95
C GLU A 91 -14.80 8.52 2.21
N VAL A 92 -15.45 8.67 1.05
CA VAL A 92 -15.47 9.95 0.34
C VAL A 92 -16.56 10.83 0.96
N ALA A 93 -16.17 11.75 1.84
CA ALA A 93 -17.07 12.78 2.35
C ALA A 93 -17.12 13.96 1.38
N VAL A 94 -18.25 14.19 0.73
CA VAL A 94 -18.52 15.42 -0.03
C VAL A 94 -18.80 16.53 1.00
N PRO A 95 -17.95 17.57 1.15
CA PRO A 95 -18.23 18.63 2.11
C PRO A 95 -19.50 19.40 1.70
N ASN A 96 -20.39 19.61 2.67
CA ASN A 96 -21.77 20.11 2.53
C ASN A 96 -21.95 21.49 1.84
N ASN A 97 -20.86 22.12 1.38
CA ASN A 97 -20.87 23.36 0.60
C ASN A 97 -20.63 23.15 -0.90
N ALA A 98 -20.39 21.91 -1.35
CA ALA A 98 -20.55 21.59 -2.76
C ALA A 98 -22.06 21.54 -3.05
N THR A 99 -22.52 22.35 -4.01
CA THR A 99 -23.84 22.14 -4.62
C THR A 99 -23.99 20.66 -4.94
N LEU A 100 -24.96 20.00 -4.30
CA LEU A 100 -25.30 18.60 -4.51
C LEU A 100 -25.57 18.40 -6.00
N VAL A 101 -24.54 18.04 -6.74
CA VAL A 101 -24.72 17.24 -7.94
C VAL A 101 -24.58 15.83 -7.41
N GLU A 102 -25.69 15.11 -7.32
CA GLU A 102 -25.80 13.73 -6.83
C GLU A 102 -25.04 12.71 -7.73
N ASP A 103 -24.09 13.19 -8.53
CA ASP A 103 -23.58 12.56 -9.74
C ASP A 103 -22.04 12.44 -9.73
N PHE A 104 -21.43 12.39 -8.54
CA PHE A 104 -20.01 12.06 -8.37
C PHE A 104 -19.85 10.59 -7.99
N ILE A 105 -19.25 9.80 -8.89
CA ILE A 105 -18.76 8.47 -8.54
C ILE A 105 -17.26 8.57 -8.31
N ALA A 106 -16.82 8.17 -7.13
CA ALA A 106 -15.42 7.98 -6.80
C ALA A 106 -15.09 6.48 -6.80
N THR A 107 -14.03 6.09 -7.49
CA THR A 107 -13.55 4.70 -7.50
C THR A 107 -12.12 4.63 -6.95
N LEU A 108 -11.84 3.61 -6.15
CA LEU A 108 -10.50 3.30 -5.66
C LEU A 108 -9.86 2.25 -6.54
N ASN A 109 -8.61 2.49 -6.92
CA ASN A 109 -7.74 1.45 -7.41
C ASN A 109 -6.75 1.06 -6.31
N VAL A 110 -6.75 -0.22 -5.99
CA VAL A 110 -5.81 -0.91 -5.08
C VAL A 110 -5.00 -1.88 -5.93
N PRO A 111 -3.66 -1.95 -5.80
CA PRO A 111 -2.83 -2.91 -6.52
C PRO A 111 -3.05 -4.37 -6.13
#